data_AF-A0AAE4C5U8-F1
#
_entry.id   AF-A0AAE4C5U8-F1
#
_cell.length_a   1.000
_cell.length_b   1.000
_cell.length_c   1.000
_cell.angle_alpha   90.00
_cell.angle_beta   90.00
_cell.angle_gamma   90.00
#
_symmetry.space_group_name_H-M   'P 1'
#
loop_
_entity.id
_entity.type
_entity.pdbx_description
1 polymer ?
#
loop_
_entity_poly.entity_id
_entity_poly.type
_entity_poly.pdbx_seq_one_letter_code
_entity_poly.pdbx_strand_id
1 'polypeptide(L)'
;MAKQPVSVNGVVRWRDVGMPQERAAVPAEPKAIILRHEIGEVLRESRQRQGRTLREVSHDARVSLGYLSEVERGQKEASSELLASIAEALDVPMSNLLRDVSDRIALQEGVPLGMTVPDTVPDQMARNYGGRQAATTA
;
A
#
# COMPACT_ATOMS: atom_id res chain seq x y z
N MET A 1 33.79 9.65 -34.01
CA MET A 1 32.44 9.28 -34.47
C MET A 1 32.56 8.14 -35.47
N ALA A 2 32.27 6.90 -35.05
CA ALA A 2 32.37 5.73 -35.93
C ALA A 2 30.95 5.28 -36.33
N LYS A 3 30.61 5.43 -37.61
CA LYS A 3 29.39 4.86 -38.19
C LYS A 3 29.77 3.53 -38.85
N GLN A 4 29.04 2.46 -38.54
CA GLN A 4 29.22 1.20 -39.26
C GLN A 4 27.99 0.92 -40.14
N PRO A 5 28.21 0.40 -41.36
CA PRO A 5 27.13 -0.01 -42.23
C PRO A 5 26.47 -1.27 -41.66
N VAL A 6 25.16 -1.23 -41.47
CA VAL A 6 24.34 -2.40 -41.08
C VAL A 6 23.29 -2.66 -42.16
N SER A 7 23.15 -3.93 -42.56
CA SER A 7 22.15 -4.34 -43.54
C SER A 7 20.86 -4.73 -42.82
N VAL A 8 19.74 -4.09 -43.17
CA VAL A 8 18.41 -4.43 -42.68
C VAL A 8 17.49 -4.60 -43.88
N ASN A 9 16.94 -5.82 -44.05
CA ASN A 9 16.07 -6.18 -45.17
C ASN A 9 16.67 -5.81 -46.55
N GLY A 10 17.98 -6.02 -46.73
CA GLY A 10 18.68 -5.76 -47.98
C GLY A 10 19.06 -4.31 -48.24
N VAL A 11 18.74 -3.37 -47.33
CA VAL A 11 19.12 -1.95 -47.44
C VAL A 11 20.25 -1.63 -46.46
N VAL A 12 21.35 -1.07 -46.97
CA VAL A 12 22.49 -0.62 -46.16
C VAL A 12 22.15 0.70 -45.48
N ARG A 13 22.08 0.69 -44.15
CA ARG A 13 21.90 1.90 -43.32
C ARG A 13 23.14 2.14 -42.46
N TRP A 14 23.48 3.41 -42.26
CA TRP A 14 24.60 3.83 -41.43
C TRP A 14 24.11 4.08 -40.00
N ARG A 15 24.55 3.27 -39.03
CA ARG A 15 24.20 3.46 -37.61
C ARG A 15 25.41 4.00 -36.85
N ASP A 16 25.20 5.00 -36.00
CA ASP A 16 26.21 5.47 -35.04
C ASP A 16 26.52 4.36 -34.04
N VAL A 17 27.77 3.92 -33.99
CA VAL A 17 28.25 2.89 -33.05
C VAL A 17 29.11 3.60 -32.01
N GLY A 18 28.59 3.79 -30.80
CA GLY A 18 29.38 4.44 -29.76
C GLY A 18 28.65 4.99 -28.54
N MET A 19 27.35 4.78 -28.38
CA MET A 19 26.69 5.04 -27.10
C MET A 19 25.94 3.77 -26.70
N PRO A 20 26.19 3.18 -25.51
CA PRO A 20 25.24 2.23 -24.96
C PRO A 20 23.90 2.97 -24.91
N GLN A 21 22.93 2.50 -25.68
CA GLN A 21 21.56 2.98 -25.52
C GLN A 21 21.07 2.34 -24.24
N GLU A 22 21.47 2.94 -23.12
CA GLU A 22 20.82 2.85 -21.85
C GLU A 22 19.40 3.30 -22.13
N ARG A 23 18.53 2.35 -22.50
CA ARG A 23 17.11 2.52 -22.40
C ARG A 23 16.89 2.71 -20.91
N ALA A 24 17.05 3.94 -20.44
CA ALA A 24 16.58 4.36 -19.14
C ALA A 24 15.15 3.84 -19.10
N ALA A 25 14.93 2.84 -18.25
CA ALA A 25 13.61 2.28 -18.05
C ALA A 25 12.72 3.48 -17.75
N VAL A 26 11.77 3.76 -18.64
CA VAL A 26 10.76 4.77 -18.37
C VAL A 26 10.17 4.35 -17.04
N PRO A 27 10.24 5.18 -15.97
CA PRO A 27 9.65 4.79 -14.70
C PRO A 27 8.20 4.44 -15.01
N ALA A 28 7.82 3.20 -14.69
CA ALA A 28 6.47 2.72 -14.91
C ALA A 28 5.53 3.75 -14.26
N GLU A 29 4.53 4.23 -15.01
CA GLU A 29 3.57 5.18 -14.46
C GLU A 29 3.05 4.64 -13.14
N PRO A 30 2.99 5.47 -12.07
CA PRO A 30 2.58 5.01 -10.76
C PRO A 30 1.20 4.38 -10.90
N LYS A 31 1.14 3.06 -10.70
CA LYS A 31 -0.10 2.29 -10.79
C LYS A 31 -1.05 2.88 -9.76
N ALA A 32 -2.20 3.39 -10.23
CA ALA A 32 -3.18 4.00 -9.35
C ALA A 32 -3.55 3.01 -8.22
N ILE A 33 -3.32 3.44 -6.98
CA ILE A 33 -3.63 2.66 -5.78
C ILE A 33 -5.15 2.72 -5.57
N ILE A 34 -5.76 1.55 -5.41
CA ILE A 34 -7.20 1.43 -5.22
C ILE A 34 -7.45 0.91 -3.81
N LEU A 35 -7.98 1.79 -2.95
CA LEU A 35 -8.12 1.54 -1.52
C LEU A 35 -8.82 0.21 -1.19
N ARG A 36 -9.94 -0.11 -1.87
CA ARG A 36 -10.65 -1.38 -1.64
C ARG A 36 -9.81 -2.63 -1.94
N HIS A 37 -8.84 -2.56 -2.86
CA HIS A 37 -7.95 -3.70 -3.09
C HIS A 37 -7.03 -3.89 -1.89
N GLU A 38 -6.44 -2.81 -1.38
CA GLU A 38 -5.54 -2.91 -0.22
C GLU A 38 -6.27 -3.33 1.06
N ILE A 39 -7.49 -2.82 1.28
CA ILE A 39 -8.36 -3.29 2.36
C ILE A 39 -8.66 -4.79 2.19
N GLY A 40 -9.06 -5.22 0.99
CA GLY A 40 -9.39 -6.60 0.69
C GLY A 40 -8.22 -7.56 0.94
N GLU A 41 -7.01 -7.17 0.54
CA GLU A 41 -5.80 -7.96 0.76
C GLU A 41 -5.43 -8.07 2.25
N VAL A 42 -5.51 -6.97 3.02
CA VAL A 42 -5.27 -7.02 4.49
C VAL A 42 -6.25 -7.96 5.19
N LEU A 43 -7.54 -7.87 4.84
CA LEU A 43 -8.57 -8.76 5.38
C LEU A 43 -8.28 -10.23 5.05
N ARG A 44 -7.94 -10.49 3.78
CA ARG A 44 -7.62 -11.83 3.29
C ARG A 44 -6.39 -12.40 4.01
N GLU A 45 -5.33 -11.62 4.15
CA GLU A 45 -4.10 -12.04 4.83
C GLU A 45 -4.33 -12.31 6.31
N SER A 46 -5.10 -11.45 7.00
CA SER A 46 -5.49 -11.70 8.40
C SER A 46 -6.25 -13.03 8.53
N ARG A 47 -7.26 -13.23 7.70
CA ARG A 47 -8.04 -14.48 7.68
C ARG A 47 -7.17 -15.71 7.41
N GLN A 48 -6.30 -15.66 6.41
CA GLN A 48 -5.42 -16.77 6.04
C GLN A 48 -4.40 -17.08 7.13
N ARG A 49 -3.86 -16.06 7.79
CA ARG A 49 -2.91 -16.21 8.91
C ARG A 49 -3.56 -16.91 10.12
N GLN A 50 -4.87 -16.70 10.32
CA GLN A 50 -5.66 -17.42 11.32
C GLN A 50 -6.07 -18.84 10.88
N GLY A 51 -5.77 -19.25 9.64
CA GLY A 51 -6.19 -20.54 9.10
C GLY A 51 -7.70 -20.66 8.86
N ARG A 52 -8.44 -19.54 8.83
CA ARG A 52 -9.90 -19.53 8.74
C ARG A 52 -10.38 -19.47 7.29
N THR A 53 -11.49 -20.14 7.03
CA THR A 53 -12.16 -20.15 5.73
C THR A 53 -13.03 -18.91 5.55
N LEU A 54 -13.33 -18.58 4.29
CA LEU A 54 -14.33 -17.55 3.96
C LEU A 54 -15.69 -17.83 4.62
N ARG A 55 -16.08 -19.11 4.71
CA ARG A 55 -17.37 -19.51 5.28
C ARG A 55 -17.46 -19.15 6.75
N GLU A 56 -16.43 -19.51 7.54
CA GLU A 56 -16.38 -19.22 8.98
C GLU A 56 -16.43 -17.71 9.24
N VAL A 57 -15.59 -16.93 8.57
CA VAL A 57 -15.55 -15.47 8.79
C VAL A 57 -16.84 -14.80 8.31
N SER A 58 -17.38 -15.21 7.16
CA SER A 58 -18.64 -14.65 6.66
C SER A 58 -19.82 -14.93 7.60
N HIS A 59 -19.82 -16.09 8.27
CA HIS A 59 -20.84 -16.45 9.24
C HIS A 59 -20.78 -15.52 10.46
N ASP A 60 -19.59 -15.35 11.03
CA ASP A 60 -19.37 -14.51 12.22
C ASP A 60 -19.62 -13.03 11.93
N ALA A 61 -19.21 -12.55 10.75
CA ALA A 61 -19.45 -11.18 10.29
C ALA A 61 -20.89 -10.94 9.78
N ARG A 62 -21.76 -11.97 9.79
CA ARG A 62 -23.15 -11.88 9.33
C ARG A 62 -23.31 -11.33 7.90
N VAL A 63 -22.35 -11.65 7.02
CA VAL A 63 -22.38 -11.31 5.59
C VAL A 63 -22.46 -12.57 4.75
N SER A 64 -22.82 -12.44 3.48
CA SER A 64 -22.75 -13.60 2.59
C SER A 64 -21.29 -13.96 2.28
N LEU A 65 -21.02 -15.26 2.12
CA LEU A 65 -19.71 -15.76 1.68
C LEU A 65 -19.26 -15.12 0.36
N GLY A 66 -20.21 -14.97 -0.58
CA GLY A 66 -19.96 -14.32 -1.86
C GLY A 66 -19.54 -12.86 -1.70
N TYR A 67 -20.21 -12.12 -0.81
CA TYR A 67 -19.88 -10.73 -0.52
C TYR A 67 -18.47 -10.61 0.09
N LEU A 68 -18.13 -11.42 1.10
CA LEU A 68 -16.78 -11.40 1.69
C LEU A 68 -15.70 -11.75 0.65
N SER A 69 -15.98 -12.72 -0.23
CA SER A 69 -15.08 -13.09 -1.33
C SER A 69 -14.87 -11.95 -2.33
N GLU A 70 -15.93 -11.19 -2.67
CA GLU A 70 -15.81 -10.01 -3.52
C GLU A 70 -15.03 -8.87 -2.83
N VAL A 71 -15.24 -8.66 -1.53
CA VAL A 71 -14.51 -7.66 -0.73
C VAL A 71 -13.02 -8.00 -0.65
N GLU A 72 -12.65 -9.25 -0.35
CA GLU A 72 -11.25 -9.69 -0.27
C GLU A 72 -10.50 -9.58 -1.61
N ARG A 73 -11.22 -9.59 -2.73
CA ARG A 73 -10.66 -9.37 -4.08
C ARG A 73 -10.74 -7.91 -4.51
N GLY A 74 -11.19 -7.02 -3.62
CA GLY A 74 -11.51 -5.61 -3.87
C GLY A 74 -12.41 -5.37 -5.08
N GLN A 75 -13.39 -6.25 -5.29
CA GLN A 75 -14.46 -6.07 -6.29
C GLN A 75 -15.63 -5.25 -5.73
N LYS A 76 -15.73 -5.13 -4.40
CA LYS A 76 -16.76 -4.35 -3.71
C LYS A 76 -16.14 -3.39 -2.72
N GLU A 77 -16.73 -2.21 -2.64
CA GLU A 77 -16.52 -1.27 -1.54
C GLU A 77 -17.39 -1.74 -0.36
N ALA A 78 -16.77 -2.04 0.77
CA ALA A 78 -17.50 -2.33 2.01
C ALA A 78 -17.94 -1.02 2.67
N SER A 79 -19.15 -0.96 3.21
CA SER A 79 -19.51 0.15 4.10
C SER A 79 -18.68 0.10 5.37
N SER A 80 -18.58 1.21 6.09
CA SER A 80 -17.84 1.27 7.36
C SER A 80 -18.37 0.26 8.39
N GLU A 81 -19.69 0.04 8.43
CA GLU A 81 -20.34 -0.95 9.30
C GLU A 81 -19.96 -2.39 8.93
N LEU A 82 -19.94 -2.70 7.63
CA LEU A 82 -19.56 -4.03 7.15
C LEU A 82 -18.07 -4.29 7.37
N LEU A 83 -17.21 -3.29 7.13
CA LEU A 83 -15.78 -3.39 7.42
C LEU A 83 -15.54 -3.61 8.92
N ALA A 84 -16.26 -2.89 9.78
CA ALA A 84 -16.19 -3.09 11.23
C ALA A 84 -16.63 -4.50 11.64
N SER A 85 -17.72 -5.01 11.08
CA SER A 85 -18.21 -6.37 11.38
C SER A 85 -17.24 -7.47 10.93
N ILE A 86 -16.59 -7.30 9.77
CA ILE A 86 -15.56 -8.23 9.29
C ILE A 86 -14.30 -8.16 10.17
N ALA A 87 -13.87 -6.96 10.56
CA ALA A 87 -12.71 -6.77 11.43
C ALA A 87 -12.95 -7.40 12.82
N GLU A 88 -14.15 -7.20 13.39
CA GLU A 88 -14.57 -7.85 14.64
C GLU A 88 -14.61 -9.37 14.50
N ALA A 89 -15.17 -9.90 13.41
CA ALA A 89 -15.18 -11.34 13.15
C ALA A 89 -13.77 -11.93 13.01
N LEU A 90 -12.79 -11.14 12.58
CA LEU A 90 -11.37 -11.51 12.51
C LEU A 90 -10.60 -11.21 13.81
N ASP A 91 -11.23 -10.69 14.86
CA ASP A 91 -10.54 -10.25 16.09
C ASP A 91 -9.38 -9.27 15.81
N VAL A 92 -9.59 -8.36 14.84
CA VAL A 92 -8.62 -7.32 14.47
C VAL A 92 -9.18 -5.95 14.84
N PRO A 93 -8.51 -5.20 15.73
CA PRO A 93 -8.88 -3.80 15.99
C PRO A 93 -8.83 -2.97 14.71
N MET A 94 -9.84 -2.12 14.48
CA MET A 94 -9.92 -1.28 13.27
C MET A 94 -8.66 -0.45 13.05
N SER A 95 -8.06 0.07 14.12
CA SER A 95 -6.80 0.83 14.07
C SER A 95 -5.64 0.02 13.48
N ASN A 96 -5.57 -1.27 13.78
CA ASN A 96 -4.50 -2.16 13.31
C ASN A 96 -4.74 -2.50 11.84
N LEU A 97 -5.98 -2.79 11.46
CA LEU A 97 -6.35 -3.00 10.06
C LEU A 97 -5.98 -1.79 9.20
N LEU A 98 -6.32 -0.58 9.64
CA LEU A 98 -6.01 0.65 8.91
C LEU A 98 -4.51 0.94 8.86
N ARG A 99 -3.76 0.57 9.90
CA ARG A 99 -2.30 0.64 9.90
C ARG A 99 -1.70 -0.30 8.86
N ASP A 100 -2.14 -1.56 8.83
CA ASP A 100 -1.67 -2.53 7.84
C ASP A 100 -1.98 -2.08 6.41
N VAL A 101 -3.17 -1.50 6.18
CA VAL A 101 -3.53 -0.90 4.89
C VAL A 101 -2.60 0.26 4.54
N SER A 102 -2.35 1.16 5.50
CA SER A 102 -1.44 2.29 5.32
C SER A 102 -0.02 1.83 4.96
N ASP A 103 0.49 0.80 5.64
CA ASP A 103 1.83 0.27 5.40
C ASP A 103 1.95 -0.34 3.99
N ARG A 104 0.90 -1.01 3.50
CA ARG A 104 0.87 -1.53 2.12
C ARG A 104 0.83 -0.42 1.07
N ILE A 105 0.04 0.63 1.32
CA ILE A 105 -0.04 1.79 0.44
C ILE A 105 1.33 2.48 0.38
N ALA A 106 1.96 2.72 1.53
CA ALA A 106 3.29 3.31 1.62
C ALA A 106 4.34 2.52 0.83
N LEU A 107 4.30 1.18 0.89
CA LEU A 107 5.15 0.31 0.09
C LEU A 107 4.93 0.49 -1.41
N GLN A 108 3.69 0.63 -1.87
CA GLN A 108 3.37 0.86 -3.27
C GLN A 108 3.77 2.27 -3.75
N GLU A 109 3.72 3.25 -2.85
CA GLU A 109 4.20 4.62 -3.09
C GLU A 109 5.74 4.71 -3.10
N GLY A 110 6.45 3.64 -2.76
CA GLY A 110 7.91 3.64 -2.65
C GLY A 110 8.42 4.43 -1.45
N VAL A 111 7.57 4.66 -0.44
CA VAL A 111 7.97 5.27 0.83
C VAL A 111 8.82 4.25 1.59
N PRO A 112 10.09 4.59 1.94
CA PRO A 112 10.94 3.66 2.66
C PRO A 112 10.29 3.26 4.00
N LEU A 113 10.21 1.95 4.28
CA LEU A 113 9.86 1.41 5.61
C LEU A 113 10.89 1.94 6.62
N GLY A 114 10.58 3.06 7.27
CA GLY A 114 11.53 3.84 8.08
C GLY A 114 11.34 5.35 7.99
N MET A 115 10.61 5.85 6.99
CA MET A 115 9.98 7.19 7.03
C MET A 115 8.61 7.10 7.70
N THR A 116 8.49 6.29 8.75
CA THR A 116 7.36 6.41 9.67
C THR A 116 7.53 7.73 10.41
N VAL A 117 6.49 8.56 10.43
CA VAL A 117 6.47 9.72 11.33
C VAL A 117 6.71 9.13 12.73
N PRO A 118 7.79 9.53 13.43
CA PRO A 118 8.03 9.00 14.75
C PRO A 118 6.81 9.33 15.63
N ASP A 119 6.25 8.33 16.31
CA ASP A 119 5.18 8.53 17.32
C ASP A 119 5.70 9.31 18.54
N THR A 120 6.99 9.67 18.54
CA THR A 120 7.63 10.58 19.48
C THR A 120 7.70 11.98 18.91
N VAL A 121 7.32 12.98 19.71
CA VAL A 121 7.61 14.38 19.42
C VAL A 121 9.14 14.55 19.38
N PRO A 122 9.73 15.13 18.32
CA PRO A 122 11.16 15.40 18.29
C PRO A 122 11.59 16.23 19.50
N ASP A 123 12.73 15.90 20.11
CA ASP A 123 13.25 16.57 21.31
C ASP A 123 13.26 18.11 21.17
N GLN A 124 13.57 18.60 19.96
CA GLN A 124 13.57 20.03 19.67
C GLN A 124 12.17 20.66 19.79
N MET A 125 11.13 19.96 19.34
CA MET A 125 9.74 20.42 19.42
C MET A 125 9.22 20.38 20.86
N ALA A 126 9.58 19.35 21.63
CA ALA A 126 9.30 19.29 23.06
C ALA A 126 9.95 20.45 23.83
N ARG A 127 11.21 20.79 23.51
CA ARG A 127 11.93 21.93 24.11
C ARG A 127 11.34 23.29 23.73
N ASN A 128 10.95 23.45 22.47
CA ASN A 128 10.46 24.74 21.95
C ASN A 128 9.01 25.05 22.38
N TYR A 129 8.19 24.02 22.62
CA TYR A 129 6.75 24.19 22.86
C TYR A 129 6.22 23.56 24.16
N GLY A 130 6.98 22.73 24.86
CA GLY A 130 6.56 22.06 26.10
C GLY A 130 6.46 22.97 27.35
N GLY A 131 6.84 24.25 27.24
CA GLY A 131 7.00 25.16 28.37
C GLY A 131 5.86 26.14 28.66
N ARG A 132 4.63 25.94 28.14
CA ARG A 132 3.53 26.93 28.31
C ARG A 132 2.34 26.53 29.18
N GLN A 133 2.44 25.49 30.00
CA GLN A 133 1.44 25.18 31.03
C GLN A 133 2.08 24.97 32.40
N ALA A 134 2.60 26.05 33.00
CA ALA A 134 2.81 26.16 34.44
C ALA A 134 3.11 27.63 34.83
N ALA A 135 2.19 28.54 34.50
CA ALA A 135 2.14 29.85 35.13
C ALA A 135 0.74 30.03 35.74
N THR A 136 0.46 29.23 36.77
CA THR A 136 -0.59 29.53 37.76
C THR A 136 0.08 29.46 39.13
N THR A 137 0.49 30.62 39.59
CA THR A 137 0.91 30.99 40.95
C THR A 137 0.51 32.48 41.01
N ALA A 138 -0.30 33.00 41.92
CA ALA A 138 -0.86 32.54 43.18
C ALA A 138 -2.25 33.16 43.37
#